data_AF-C1LWL8-F1
#
_entry.id   AF-C1LWL8-F1
#
_cell.length_a   1.000
_cell.length_b   1.000
_cell.length_c   1.000
_cell.angle_alpha   90.00
_cell.angle_beta   90.00
_cell.angle_gamma   90.00
#
_symmetry.space_group_name_H-M   'P 1'
#
loop_
_entity.id
_entity.type
_entity.pdbx_description
1 polymer ?
#
loop_
_entity_poly.entity_id
_entity_poly.type
_entity_poly.pdbx_seq_one_letter_code
_entity_poly.pdbx_strand_id
1 'polypeptide(L)' 'MPRRSSSLYIRHLPDTCWHDDLRRCFGRYGRIVDVTIPLDFFTGRMKGYAFIEYPFAV' A
#
# COMPACT_ATOMS: atom_id res chain seq x y z
N MET A 1 -10.44 19.85 -8.90
CA MET A 1 -9.32 20.12 -7.97
C MET A 1 -8.40 18.91 -7.97
N PRO A 2 -7.12 19.00 -8.37
CA PRO A 2 -6.22 17.87 -8.26
C PRO A 2 -6.00 17.58 -6.78
N ARG A 3 -6.44 16.40 -6.32
CA ARG A 3 -6.06 15.89 -5.00
C ARG A 3 -4.58 15.57 -5.08
N ARG A 4 -3.71 16.36 -4.45
CA ARG A 4 -2.31 15.96 -4.27
C ARG A 4 -2.32 14.72 -3.38
N SER A 5 -2.10 13.55 -3.96
CA SER A 5 -1.98 12.28 -3.24
C SER A 5 -0.50 12.00 -2.97
N SER A 6 -0.18 11.69 -1.72
CA SER A 6 1.15 11.22 -1.31
C SER A 6 1.15 9.70 -1.32
N SER A 7 1.30 9.12 -2.51
CA SER A 7 1.29 7.67 -2.70
C SER A 7 2.72 7.11 -2.70
N LEU A 8 2.98 6.13 -1.84
CA LEU A 8 4.21 5.36 -1.78
C LEU A 8 4.04 4.05 -2.56
N TYR A 9 5.01 3.75 -3.42
CA TYR A 9 5.08 2.52 -4.19
C TYR A 9 6.11 1.58 -3.59
N ILE A 10 5.69 0.35 -3.28
CA ILE A 10 6.54 -0.66 -2.62
C ILE A 10 6.64 -1.88 -3.52
N ARG A 11 7.87 -2.33 -3.79
CA ARG A 11 8.17 -3.53 -4.61
C ARG A 11 8.84 -4.62 -3.78
N HIS A 12 8.86 -5.82 -4.35
CA HIS A 12 9.46 -7.01 -3.76
C HIS A 12 8.79 -7.41 -2.44
N LEU A 13 7.46 -7.27 -2.39
CA LEU A 13 6.68 -7.78 -1.28
C LEU A 13 6.59 -9.31 -1.38
N PRO A 14 6.79 -10.04 -0.27
CA PRO A 14 6.56 -11.48 -0.24
C PRO A 14 5.07 -11.77 -0.34
N ASP A 15 4.71 -12.93 -0.91
CA ASP A 15 3.32 -13.39 -1.10
C ASP A 15 2.52 -13.59 0.20
N THR A 16 3.16 -13.42 1.35
CA THR A 16 2.54 -13.48 2.67
C THR A 16 2.21 -12.10 3.23
N CYS A 17 2.62 -11.01 2.57
CA CYS A 17 2.43 -9.65 3.07
C CYS A 17 1.07 -9.08 2.65
N TRP A 18 0.20 -8.84 3.63
CA TRP A 18 -1.15 -8.34 3.39
C TRP A 18 -1.39 -6.96 4.02
N HIS A 19 -2.64 -6.48 3.94
CA HIS A 19 -3.02 -5.13 4.39
C HIS A 19 -2.61 -4.85 5.83
N ASP A 20 -2.76 -5.81 6.75
CA ASP A 20 -2.38 -5.64 8.16
C ASP A 20 -0.87 -5.51 8.36
N ASP A 21 -0.06 -6.28 7.63
CA ASP A 21 1.40 -6.17 7.68
C ASP A 21 1.87 -4.81 7.19
N LEU A 22 1.31 -4.35 6.06
CA LEU A 22 1.62 -3.04 5.50
C LEU A 22 1.17 -1.93 6.47
N ARG A 23 -0.02 -2.04 7.04
CA ARG A 23 -0.51 -1.07 8.03
C ARG A 23 0.34 -1.04 9.30
N ARG A 24 0.79 -2.20 9.78
CA ARG A 24 1.63 -2.30 10.98
C ARG A 24 3.05 -1.77 10.71
N CYS A 25 3.65 -2.15 9.59
CA CYS A 25 5.00 -1.75 9.22
C CYS A 25 5.10 -0.28 8.86
N PHE A 26 4.11 0.26 8.15
CA PHE A 26 4.13 1.63 7.65
C PHE A 26 3.36 2.62 8.55
N GLY A 27 2.41 2.15 9.36
CA GLY A 27 1.63 2.99 10.26
C GLY A 27 2.46 3.69 11.34
N ARG A 28 3.66 3.16 11.65
CA ARG A 28 4.64 3.85 12.51
C ARG A 28 5.19 5.16 11.92
N TYR A 29 5.14 5.32 10.60
CA TYR A 29 5.66 6.51 9.91
C TYR A 29 4.58 7.58 9.70
N GLY A 30 3.31 7.24 9.92
CA GLY A 30 2.20 8.19 9.82
C GLY A 30 0.85 7.49 9.65
N ARG A 31 -0.22 8.29 9.67
CA ARG A 31 -1.57 7.78 9.42
C ARG A 31 -1.68 7.34 7.96
N ILE A 32 -2.06 6.09 7.74
CA ILE A 32 -2.33 5.57 6.41
C ILE A 32 -3.79 5.86 6.04
N VAL A 33 -4.02 6.44 4.86
CA VAL A 33 -5.36 6.68 4.29
C VAL A 33 -5.86 5.42 3.62
N ASP A 34 -5.03 4.84 2.75
CA ASP A 34 -5.42 3.66 1.99
C ASP A 34 -4.21 2.75 1.69
N VAL A 35 -4.50 1.48 1.47
CA VAL A 35 -3.52 0.47 1.06
C VAL A 35 -4.11 -0.36 -0.07
N THR A 36 -3.42 -0.37 -1.20
CA THR A 36 -3.85 -1.09 -2.41
C THR A 36 -2.83 -2.16 -2.75
N ILE A 37 -3.26 -3.42 -2.75
CA ILE A 37 -2.44 -4.58 -3.13
C ILE A 37 -3.03 -5.19 -4.41
N PRO A 38 -2.42 -4.95 -5.57
CA PRO A 38 -2.89 -5.55 -6.81
C PRO A 38 -2.70 -7.05 -6.79
N LEU A 39 -3.81 -7.76 -6.94
CA LEU A 39 -3.84 -9.20 -7.08
C LEU A 39 -3.86 -9.59 -8.55
N ASP A 40 -3.28 -10.74 -8.85
CA ASP A 40 -3.46 -11.43 -10.10
C ASP A 40 -4.85 -12.09 -10.14
N PHE A 41 -5.62 -11.81 -11.18
CA PHE A 41 -7.02 -12.23 -11.27
C PHE A 41 -7.18 -13.76 -11.38
N PHE A 42 -6.20 -14.45 -11.97
CA PHE A 42 -6.30 -15.89 -12.21
C PHE A 42 -5.83 -16.71 -11.01
N THR A 43 -4.78 -16.24 -10.33
CA THR A 43 -4.16 -16.97 -9.21
C THR A 43 -4.60 -16.45 -7.84
N GLY A 44 -5.20 -15.26 -7.77
CA GLY A 44 -5.53 -14.56 -6.53
C GLY A 44 -4.32 -14.11 -5.72
N ARG A 45 -3.10 -14.27 -6.26
CA ARG A 45 -1.85 -13.93 -5.57
C ARG A 45 -1.49 -12.47 -5.80
N MET A 46 -0.86 -11.85 -4.82
CA MET A 46 -0.34 -10.50 -4.97
C MET A 46 0.76 -10.44 -6.01
N LYS A 47 0.81 -9.35 -6.80
CA LYS A 47 1.82 -9.17 -7.85
C LYS A 47 3.21 -8.79 -7.34
N GLY A 48 3.46 -8.92 -6.03
CA GLY A 48 4.73 -8.55 -5.39
C GLY A 48 4.96 -7.05 -5.23
N TYR A 49 3.91 -6.23 -5.33
CA TYR A 49 3.96 -4.80 -5.07
C TYR A 49 2.67 -4.27 -4.46
N ALA A 50 2.76 -3.15 -3.76
CA ALA A 50 1.61 -2.46 -3.16
C ALA A 50 1.78 -0.94 -3.20
N PHE A 51 0.66 -0.23 -3.05
CA PHE A 51 0.61 1.21 -2.89
C PHE A 51 0.08 1.57 -1.52
N ILE A 52 0.70 2.55 -0.87
CA ILE A 52 0.22 3.12 0.40
C ILE A 52 -0.04 4.60 0.19
N GLU A 53 -1.22 5.06 0.52
CA GLU A 53 -1.59 6.46 0.45
C GLU A 53 -1.52 7.10 1.84
N TYR A 54 -0.80 8.22 1.93
CA TYR A 54 -0.73 9.06 3.12
C TYR A 54 -1.56 10.32 2.93
N PRO A 55 -2.07 10.90 4.03
CA PRO A 55 -2.71 12.20 3.97
C PRO A 55 -1.68 13.22 3.50
N PHE A 56 -2.11 14.13 2.63
CA PHE A 56 -1.28 15.25 2.23
C PHE A 56 -0.90 16.06 3.47
N ALA A 57 0.40 16.16 3.76
CA ALA A 57 0.90 17.05 4.79
C ALA A 57 0.84 18.49 4.24
N VAL A 58 0.04 19.34 4.90
CA VAL A 58 -0.04 20.79 4.63
C VAL A 58 1.12 21.52 5.28
#